data_AF-A0A6I6MP75-F1
#
_entry.id   AF-A0A6I6MP75-F1
#
_cell.length_a   1.000
_cell.length_b   1.000
_cell.length_c   1.000
_cell.angle_alpha   90.00
_cell.angle_beta   90.00
_cell.angle_gamma   90.00
#
_symmetry.space_group_name_H-M   'P 1'
#
loop_
_entity.id
_entity.type
_entity.pdbx_description
1 polymer ?
#
loop_
_entity_poly.entity_id
_entity_poly.type
_entity_poly.pdbx_seq_one_letter_code
_entity_poly.pdbx_strand_id
1 'polypeptide(L)'
;MSLPRARRDGLRVKETTDGRLAVYDEHAEQGHLLSPLCATVFHLADGHRTLTDLTTAATRAHPTADTTVLRLALTELNTAHLLDNPPSEPDNTPQPALRHIPATELHPPSRDRRGAGP
;
A
#
# COMPACT_ATOMS: atom_id res chain seq x y z
N MET A 1 9.76 16.29 -4.83
CA MET A 1 9.55 15.45 -3.63
C MET A 1 8.07 15.48 -3.32
N SER A 2 7.37 14.35 -3.45
CA SER A 2 5.97 14.28 -3.07
C SER A 2 5.85 14.26 -1.54
N LEU A 3 5.08 15.21 -1.00
CA LEU A 3 4.76 15.24 0.42
C LEU A 3 3.58 14.29 0.67
N PRO A 4 3.64 13.46 1.72
CA PRO A 4 2.63 12.44 1.98
C PRO A 4 1.27 13.08 2.25
N ARG A 5 0.27 12.64 1.50
CA ARG A 5 -1.12 13.08 1.64
C ARG A 5 -2.02 11.88 1.80
N ALA A 6 -2.75 11.81 2.90
CA ALA A 6 -3.78 10.80 3.11
C ALA A 6 -4.94 11.00 2.12
N ARG A 7 -5.35 9.91 1.48
CA ARG A 7 -6.56 9.90 0.67
C ARG A 7 -7.75 10.13 1.59
N ARG A 8 -8.74 10.88 1.11
CA ARG A 8 -10.00 11.12 1.84
C ARG A 8 -11.22 10.75 1.02
N ASP A 9 -11.09 10.75 -0.30
CA ASP A 9 -12.16 10.38 -1.20
C ASP A 9 -12.42 8.87 -1.15
N GLY A 10 -13.70 8.49 -1.16
CA GLY A 10 -14.15 7.10 -1.08
C GLY A 10 -13.72 6.35 0.19
N LEU A 11 -13.35 7.04 1.27
CA LEU A 11 -12.98 6.43 2.54
C LEU A 11 -13.98 6.78 3.64
N ARG A 12 -14.51 5.74 4.29
CA ARG A 12 -15.23 5.88 5.56
C ARG A 12 -14.31 5.53 6.70
N VAL A 13 -14.11 6.48 7.62
CA VAL A 13 -13.21 6.32 8.76
C VAL A 13 -13.97 6.35 10.07
N LYS A 14 -13.53 5.52 11.03
CA LYS A 14 -14.07 5.50 12.39
C LYS A 14 -12.95 5.23 13.39
N GLU A 15 -12.79 6.14 14.34
CA GLU A 15 -11.90 5.96 15.48
C GLU A 15 -12.47 4.90 16.42
N THR A 16 -11.57 4.08 16.95
CA THR A 16 -11.88 3.10 17.98
C THR A 16 -11.43 3.61 19.35
N THR A 17 -11.97 3.03 20.42
CA THR A 17 -11.65 3.42 21.80
C THR A 17 -10.19 3.15 22.21
N ASP A 18 -9.47 2.29 21.49
CA ASP A 18 -8.06 1.97 21.68
C ASP A 18 -7.11 2.82 20.82
N GLY A 19 -7.61 3.88 20.18
CA GLY A 19 -6.80 4.81 19.39
C GLY A 19 -6.41 4.27 18.01
N ARG A 20 -7.08 3.21 17.54
CA ARG A 20 -6.95 2.68 16.18
C ARG A 20 -7.95 3.37 15.26
N LEU A 21 -7.71 3.22 13.96
CA LEU A 21 -8.61 3.75 12.94
C LEU A 21 -9.12 2.62 12.05
N ALA A 22 -10.42 2.37 12.09
CA ALA A 22 -11.08 1.55 11.09
C ALA A 22 -11.32 2.39 9.84
N VAL A 23 -10.83 1.92 8.70
CA VAL A 23 -10.98 2.57 7.40
C VAL A 23 -11.67 1.58 6.46
N TYR A 24 -12.79 1.99 5.87
CA TYR A 24 -13.45 1.24 4.82
C TYR A 24 -13.28 2.00 3.51
N ASP A 25 -12.62 1.35 2.55
CA ASP A 25 -12.46 1.82 1.18
C ASP A 25 -13.68 1.41 0.37
N GLU A 26 -14.49 2.39 -0.04
CA GLU A 26 -15.71 2.19 -0.81
C GLU A 26 -15.41 1.82 -2.27
N HIS A 27 -14.23 2.16 -2.80
CA HIS A 27 -13.85 1.82 -4.17
C HIS A 27 -13.37 0.37 -4.29
N ALA A 28 -12.58 -0.09 -3.32
CA ALA A 28 -12.08 -1.46 -3.26
C ALA A 28 -13.02 -2.42 -2.49
N GLU A 29 -14.07 -1.89 -1.88
CA GLU A 29 -14.97 -2.58 -0.95
C GLU A 29 -14.21 -3.31 0.19
N GLN A 30 -13.12 -2.71 0.67
CA GLN A 30 -12.18 -3.33 1.60
C GLN A 30 -12.09 -2.59 2.94
N GLY A 31 -12.03 -3.35 4.04
CA GLY A 31 -11.78 -2.84 5.38
C GLY A 31 -10.31 -2.94 5.79
N HIS A 32 -9.78 -1.89 6.42
CA HIS A 32 -8.47 -1.82 7.04
C HIS A 32 -8.61 -1.38 8.49
N LEU A 33 -7.78 -1.93 9.38
CA LEU A 33 -7.72 -1.52 10.78
C LEU A 33 -6.30 -1.06 11.11
N LEU A 34 -6.11 0.25 11.10
CA LEU A 34 -4.80 0.87 11.31
C LEU A 34 -4.34 0.71 12.76
N SER A 35 -3.04 0.56 12.95
CA SER A 35 -2.43 0.68 14.28
C SER A 35 -2.55 2.13 14.78
N PRO A 36 -2.40 2.40 16.09
CA PRO A 36 -2.47 3.77 16.61
C PRO A 36 -1.44 4.71 15.97
N LEU A 37 -0.25 4.19 15.67
CA LEU A 37 0.77 4.94 14.95
C LEU A 37 0.32 5.24 13.51
N CYS A 38 -0.13 4.24 12.75
CA CYS A 38 -0.55 4.44 11.36
C CYS A 38 -1.78 5.36 11.27
N ALA A 39 -2.71 5.29 12.24
CA ALA A 39 -3.81 6.23 12.37
C ALA A 39 -3.31 7.66 12.57
N THR A 40 -2.35 7.85 13.48
CA THR A 40 -1.73 9.17 13.72
C THR A 40 -1.06 9.69 12.45
N VAL A 41 -0.25 8.87 11.78
CA VAL A 41 0.43 9.26 10.51
C VAL A 41 -0.59 9.59 9.43
N PHE A 42 -1.65 8.80 9.29
CA PHE A 42 -2.73 9.06 8.34
C PHE A 42 -3.42 10.43 8.60
N HIS A 43 -3.67 10.78 9.85
CA HIS A 43 -4.23 12.10 10.19
C HIS A 43 -3.26 13.26 9.98
N LEU A 44 -1.96 13.04 10.19
CA LEU A 44 -0.94 14.07 10.03
C LEU A 44 -0.50 14.27 8.56
N ALA A 45 -0.72 13.29 7.68
CA ALA A 45 -0.38 13.33 6.27
C ALA A 45 -1.32 14.27 5.48
N ASP A 46 -0.99 15.55 5.48
CA ASP A 46 -1.77 16.63 4.87
C ASP A 46 -1.28 17.07 3.48
N GLY A 47 -0.18 16.51 2.99
CA GLY A 47 0.47 16.92 1.74
C GLY A 47 1.35 18.17 1.87
N HIS A 48 1.58 18.68 3.09
CA HIS A 48 2.41 19.86 3.36
C HIS A 48 3.59 19.58 4.29
N ARG A 49 3.54 18.49 5.05
CA ARG A 49 4.59 18.14 6.02
C ARG A 49 5.66 17.23 5.42
N THR A 50 6.92 17.52 5.74
CA THR A 50 8.03 16.62 5.42
C THR A 50 8.01 15.40 6.35
N LEU A 51 8.78 14.36 6.01
CA LEU A 51 8.94 13.20 6.88
C LEU A 51 9.45 13.60 8.28
N THR A 52 10.37 14.57 8.37
CA THR A 52 10.90 15.08 9.64
C THR A 52 9.83 15.80 10.47
N ASP A 53 8.99 16.60 9.82
CA ASP A 53 7.88 17.29 10.49
C ASP A 53 6.85 16.28 11.02
N LEU A 54 6.55 15.26 10.22
CA LEU A 54 5.68 14.16 10.63
C LEU A 54 6.27 13.41 11.83
N THR A 55 7.57 13.09 11.83
CA THR A 55 8.23 12.44 12.98
C THR A 55 8.09 13.29 14.23
N THR A 56 8.39 14.58 14.12
CA THR A 56 8.32 15.52 15.25
C THR A 56 6.89 15.69 15.78
N ALA A 57 5.89 15.62 14.91
CA ALA A 57 4.49 15.67 15.32
C ALA A 57 4.02 14.35 15.94
N ALA A 58 4.39 13.21 15.34
CA ALA A 58 4.00 11.89 15.79
C ALA A 58 4.59 11.52 17.15
N THR A 59 5.81 11.97 17.46
CA THR A 59 6.47 11.72 18.76
C THR A 59 5.71 12.30 19.95
N ARG A 60 4.84 13.29 19.74
CA ARG A 60 3.96 13.83 20.79
C ARG A 60 2.96 12.80 21.31
N ALA A 61 2.46 11.94 20.43
CA ALA A 61 1.52 10.87 20.76
C ALA A 61 2.22 9.51 20.94
N HIS A 62 3.34 9.30 20.24
CA HIS A 62 4.11 8.06 20.22
C HIS A 62 5.58 8.36 20.53
N PRO A 63 5.99 8.49 21.80
CA PRO A 63 7.34 8.95 22.17
C PRO A 63 8.49 8.09 21.65
N THR A 64 8.22 6.83 21.31
CA THR A 64 9.19 5.87 20.77
C THR A 64 9.22 5.86 19.24
N ALA A 65 8.39 6.66 18.56
CA ALA A 65 8.36 6.71 17.11
C ALA A 65 9.58 7.48 16.58
N ASP A 66 10.28 6.89 15.63
CA ASP A 66 11.38 7.52 14.91
C ASP A 66 11.07 7.62 13.40
N THR A 67 12.00 8.22 12.66
CA THR A 67 11.88 8.39 11.21
C THR A 67 11.79 7.07 10.44
N THR A 68 12.41 5.99 10.93
CA THR A 68 12.37 4.67 10.30
C THR A 68 10.99 4.05 10.47
N VAL A 69 10.47 4.10 11.69
CA VAL A 69 9.13 3.61 12.06
C VAL A 69 8.04 4.38 11.31
N LEU A 70 8.18 5.71 11.16
CA LEU A 70 7.24 6.50 10.37
C LEU A 70 7.30 6.20 8.87
N ARG A 71 8.50 5.93 8.34
CA ARG A 71 8.63 5.51 6.95
C ARG A 71 7.90 4.20 6.71
N LEU A 72 8.09 3.22 7.60
CA LEU A 72 7.37 1.95 7.55
C LEU A 72 5.85 2.17 7.58
N ALA A 73 5.35 3.02 8.49
CA ALA A 73 3.92 3.34 8.55
C ALA A 73 3.41 3.98 7.25
N LEU A 74 4.15 4.90 6.64
CA LEU A 74 3.78 5.48 5.34
C LEU A 74 3.81 4.44 4.21
N THR A 75 4.78 3.52 4.21
CA THR A 75 4.84 2.41 3.24
C THR A 75 3.65 1.46 3.40
N GLU A 76 3.25 1.14 4.63
CA GLU A 76 2.05 0.34 4.91
C GLU A 76 0.77 1.04 4.42
N LEU A 77 0.62 2.33 4.72
CA LEU A 77 -0.52 3.14 4.24
C LEU A 77 -0.56 3.21 2.71
N ASN A 78 0.60 3.35 2.05
CA ASN A 78 0.69 3.34 0.59
C ASN A 78 0.31 1.97 0.00
N THR A 79 0.81 0.89 0.60
CA THR A 79 0.49 -0.49 0.17
C THR A 79 -1.01 -0.77 0.30
N ALA A 80 -1.66 -0.16 1.30
CA ALA A 80 -3.12 -0.22 1.48
C ALA A 80 -3.89 0.77 0.59
N HIS A 81 -3.24 1.50 -0.33
CA HIS A 81 -3.84 2.52 -1.18
C HIS A 81 -4.55 3.66 -0.41
N LEU A 82 -4.12 3.95 0.82
CA LEU A 82 -4.72 4.97 1.68
C LEU A 82 -4.05 6.36 1.53
N LEU A 83 -3.09 6.51 0.63
CA LEU A 83 -2.41 7.77 0.34
C LEU A 83 -2.70 8.22 -1.11
N ASP A 84 -2.99 9.50 -1.30
CA ASP A 84 -3.10 10.13 -2.63
C ASP A 84 -1.73 10.33 -3.27
N ASN A 85 -0.73 10.60 -2.44
CA ASN A 85 0.63 10.88 -2.87
C ASN A 85 1.59 10.16 -1.92
N PRO A 86 2.19 9.04 -2.33
CA PRO A 86 3.16 8.36 -1.50
C PRO A 86 4.43 9.20 -1.34
N PRO A 87 5.17 9.03 -0.22
CA PRO A 87 6.53 9.52 -0.16
C PRO A 87 7.32 8.85 -1.29
N SER A 88 7.96 9.65 -2.14
CA SER A 88 8.85 9.10 -3.17
C SER A 88 10.05 8.47 -2.46
N GLU A 89 10.04 7.15 -2.24
CA GLU A 89 11.25 6.44 -1.85
C GLU A 89 12.24 6.47 -3.02
N PRO A 90 13.56 6.65 -2.78
CA PRO A 90 14.53 6.27 -3.79
C PRO A 90 14.43 4.75 -3.95
N ASP A 91 14.10 4.32 -5.17
CA ASP A 91 14.03 2.95 -5.66
C ASP A 91 14.96 1.98 -4.90
N ASN A 92 14.39 1.23 -3.95
CA ASN A 92 15.05 0.07 -3.38
C ASN A 92 14.02 -1.06 -3.32
N THR A 93 13.69 -1.55 -4.51
CA THR A 93 12.79 -2.68 -4.73
C THR A 93 13.61 -3.98 -4.67
N PRO A 94 13.46 -4.89 -3.68
CA PRO A 94 13.55 -6.30 -3.97
C PRO A 94 12.23 -6.67 -4.66
N GLN A 95 12.28 -6.86 -5.97
CA GLN A 95 11.15 -7.34 -6.76
C GLN A 95 10.54 -8.57 -6.08
N PRO A 96 9.20 -8.66 -5.94
CA PRO A 96 8.59 -9.92 -5.58
C PRO A 96 8.88 -10.89 -6.72
N ALA A 97 9.57 -11.99 -6.40
CA ALA A 97 9.67 -13.13 -7.30
C ALA A 97 8.26 -13.66 -7.56
N LEU A 98 7.60 -13.11 -8.58
CA LEU A 98 6.44 -13.71 -9.18
C LEU A 98 6.84 -15.14 -9.54
N ARG A 99 6.22 -16.11 -8.87
CA ARG A 99 6.21 -17.51 -9.31
C ARG A 99 5.68 -17.52 -10.73
N HIS A 100 6.58 -17.60 -11.69
CA HIS A 100 6.27 -17.88 -13.08
C HIS A 100 5.82 -19.34 -13.13
N ILE A 101 4.51 -19.56 -13.09
CA ILE A 101 3.91 -20.78 -13.62
C ILE A 101 3.77 -20.54 -15.12
N PRO A 102 4.61 -21.16 -15.98
CA PRO A 102 4.43 -21.02 -17.41
C PRO A 102 3.10 -21.68 -17.81
N ALA A 103 2.19 -20.86 -18.34
CA ALA A 103 1.02 -21.33 -19.07
C ALA A 103 1.44 -21.79 -20.47
N THR A 104 1.94 -23.01 -20.54
CA THR A 104 2.14 -23.79 -21.78
C THR A 104 1.56 -25.17 -21.43
N GLU A 105 0.46 -25.66 -21.97
CA GLU A 105 0.01 -25.64 -23.36
C GLU A 105 -1.46 -26.09 -23.34
N LEU A 106 -2.38 -25.25 -23.83
CA LEU A 106 -3.75 -25.67 -24.13
C LEU A 106 -4.28 -24.82 -25.29
N HIS A 107 -3.90 -25.16 -26.53
CA HIS A 107 -4.88 -25.20 -27.63
C HIS A 107 -4.35 -25.94 -28.89
N PRO A 108 -5.18 -26.80 -29.53
CA PRO A 108 -4.88 -27.47 -30.81
C PRO A 108 -5.16 -26.51 -32.01
N PRO A 109 -4.87 -26.87 -33.28
CA PRO A 109 -5.86 -27.61 -34.09
C PRO A 109 -5.32 -28.44 -35.31
N SER A 110 -6.21 -29.32 -35.77
CA SER A 110 -6.48 -29.69 -37.18
C SER A 110 -5.51 -30.57 -38.02
N ARG A 111 -6.02 -31.77 -38.33
CA ARG A 111 -6.10 -32.48 -39.64
C ARG A 111 -5.24 -31.90 -40.79
N ASP A 112 -4.47 -32.75 -41.47
CA ASP A 112 -4.89 -33.51 -42.68
C ASP A 112 -3.70 -34.22 -43.38
N ARG A 113 -3.92 -35.51 -43.70
CA ARG A 113 -3.48 -36.29 -44.88
C ARG A 113 -2.01 -36.58 -45.27
N ARG A 114 -1.89 -37.86 -45.69
CA ARG A 114 -0.94 -38.50 -46.66
C ARG A 114 0.46 -38.73 -46.09
N GLY A 115 1.09 -39.89 -46.19
CA GLY A 115 0.90 -41.13 -46.95
C GLY A 115 2.26 -41.87 -47.04
N ALA A 116 2.24 -43.14 -47.49
CA ALA A 116 3.38 -44.03 -47.79
C ALA A 116 4.19 -44.52 -46.55
N GLY A 117 4.29 -45.82 -46.25
CA GLY A 117 4.82 -46.93 -47.09
C GLY A 117 6.33 -47.04 -46.84
N PRO A 118 6.99 -48.23 -46.91
CA PRO A 118 6.56 -49.54 -47.40
C PRO A 118 6.26 -50.59 -46.31
#